data_AF-A0A527WJT1-F1
#
_entry.id   AF-A0A527WJT1-F1
#
_cell.length_a   1.000
_cell.length_b   1.000
_cell.length_c   1.000
_cell.angle_alpha   90.00
_cell.angle_beta   90.00
_cell.angle_gamma   90.00
#
_symmetry.space_group_name_H-M   'P 1'
#
loop_
_entity.id
_entity.type
_entity.pdbx_description
1 polymer ?
#
loop_
_entity_poly.entity_id
_entity_poly.type
_entity_poly.pdbx_seq_one_letter_code
_entity_poly.pdbx_strand_id
1 'polypeptide(L)'
;MRLAVLTCLIMLGGLCGGAPQALAGTKVLVTTRSYDVVGATGAALVEAMNRKGPKHGFMTRAIADTGYVVNWKLDVDRSDGVCRLRGAEGTMELTYTFPRLASPP
;
A
#
# COMPACT_ATOMS: atom_id res chain seq x y z
N MET A 1 24.65 -14.35 47.25
CA MET A 1 23.51 -14.92 46.51
C MET A 1 22.64 -13.87 45.81
N ARG A 2 22.22 -12.78 46.48
CA ARG A 2 21.37 -11.73 45.85
C ARG A 2 22.04 -10.99 44.67
N LEU A 3 23.33 -10.68 44.78
CA LEU A 3 24.10 -10.02 43.71
C LEU A 3 24.22 -10.87 42.45
N ALA A 4 24.43 -12.19 42.58
CA ALA A 4 24.54 -13.10 41.44
C ALA A 4 23.21 -13.29 40.68
N VAL A 5 22.09 -13.24 41.41
CA VAL A 5 20.75 -13.30 40.81
C VAL A 5 20.40 -12.01 40.07
N LEU A 6 20.78 -10.86 40.65
CA LEU A 6 20.59 -9.54 40.02
C LEU A 6 21.42 -9.38 38.74
N THR A 7 22.68 -9.84 38.72
CA THR A 7 23.52 -9.80 37.51
C THR A 7 23.00 -10.72 36.41
N CYS A 8 22.44 -11.88 36.76
CA CYS A 8 21.84 -12.79 35.78
C CYS A 8 20.58 -12.19 35.15
N LEU A 9 19.71 -11.55 35.93
CA LEU A 9 18.50 -10.88 35.44
C LEU A 9 18.82 -9.69 34.50
N ILE A 10 19.89 -8.94 34.77
CA ILE A 10 20.35 -7.85 33.89
C ILE A 10 20.88 -8.40 32.56
N MET A 11 21.63 -9.51 32.60
CA MET A 11 22.14 -10.17 31.39
C MET A 11 21.01 -10.73 30.50
N LEU A 12 19.98 -11.33 31.10
CA LEU A 12 18.81 -11.85 30.37
C LEU A 12 17.91 -10.72 29.82
N GLY A 13 17.75 -9.62 30.55
CA GLY A 13 17.01 -8.44 30.09
C GLY A 13 17.67 -7.75 28.88
N GLY A 14 19.00 -7.72 28.84
CA GLY A 14 19.76 -7.18 27.70
C GLY A 14 19.65 -8.03 26.42
N LEU A 15 19.53 -9.36 26.55
CA LEU A 15 19.44 -10.27 25.39
C LEU A 15 18.08 -10.21 24.68
N CYS A 16 17.00 -9.93 25.39
CA CYS A 16 15.65 -9.88 24.79
C CYS A 16 15.24 -8.50 24.27
N GLY A 17 15.93 -7.42 24.67
CA GLY A 17 15.59 -6.04 24.26
C GLY A 17 16.16 -5.59 22.91
N GLY A 18 17.07 -6.37 22.32
CA GLY A 18 17.82 -6.01 21.12
C GLY A 18 17.44 -6.79 19.86
N ALA A 19 16.30 -7.49 19.81
CA ALA A 19 15.84 -8.05 18.55
C ALA A 19 15.64 -6.89 17.57
N PRO A 20 16.38 -6.84 16.44
CA PRO A 20 16.11 -5.83 15.44
C PRO A 20 14.64 -5.97 15.08
N GLN A 21 13.87 -4.90 15.25
CA GLN A 21 12.55 -4.82 14.65
C GLN A 21 12.77 -5.18 13.19
N ALA A 22 12.21 -6.31 12.75
CA ALA A 22 12.31 -6.73 11.36
C ALA A 22 11.69 -5.59 10.55
N LEU A 23 12.55 -4.72 10.01
CA LEU A 23 12.17 -3.60 9.19
C LEU A 23 11.82 -4.20 7.83
N ALA A 24 10.69 -4.90 7.77
CA ALA A 24 10.08 -5.32 6.53
C ALA A 24 9.67 -4.02 5.83
N GLY A 25 10.53 -3.54 4.93
CA GLY A 25 10.33 -2.31 4.19
C GLY A 25 9.17 -2.47 3.22
N THR A 26 7.94 -2.28 3.69
CA THR A 26 6.81 -2.10 2.78
C THR A 26 6.98 -0.80 2.02
N LYS A 27 6.98 -0.89 0.69
CA LYS A 27 7.02 0.30 -0.17
C LYS A 27 5.65 0.60 -0.76
N VAL A 28 5.34 1.89 -0.88
CA VAL A 28 4.14 2.37 -1.55
C VAL A 28 4.56 3.16 -2.78
N LEU A 29 4.10 2.71 -3.95
CA LEU A 29 4.34 3.38 -5.23
C LEU A 29 3.04 4.08 -5.64
N VAL A 30 3.07 5.40 -5.72
CA VAL A 30 1.87 6.20 -6.06
C VAL A 30 1.98 6.70 -7.49
N THR A 31 0.95 6.41 -8.28
CA THR A 31 0.78 6.92 -9.64
C THR A 31 -0.49 7.75 -9.71
N THR A 32 -0.40 8.93 -10.32
CA THR A 32 -1.58 9.74 -10.65
C THR A 32 -1.83 9.69 -12.15
N ARG A 33 -3.06 9.35 -12.52
CA ARG A 33 -3.57 9.35 -13.89
C ARG A 33 -4.68 10.37 -14.01
N SER A 34 -4.92 10.82 -15.22
CA SER A 34 -6.01 11.73 -15.51
C SER A 34 -6.74 11.36 -16.79
N TYR A 35 -8.01 11.73 -16.86
CA TYR A 35 -8.81 11.66 -18.08
C TYR A 35 -9.44 13.02 -18.38
N ASP A 36 -9.50 13.35 -19.66
CA ASP A 36 -9.86 14.68 -20.11
C ASP A 36 -11.38 14.87 -20.22
N VAL A 37 -11.87 15.90 -19.55
CA VAL A 37 -13.27 16.37 -19.60
C VAL A 37 -13.35 17.77 -20.18
N VAL A 38 -14.45 18.04 -20.89
CA VAL A 38 -14.75 19.32 -21.55
C VAL A 38 -16.21 19.63 -21.30
N GLY A 39 -16.52 20.89 -21.00
CA GLY A 39 -17.88 21.38 -20.81
C GLY A 39 -17.88 22.86 -20.45
N ALA A 40 -18.82 23.61 -21.02
CA ALA A 40 -18.97 25.05 -20.77
C ALA A 40 -19.73 25.38 -19.47
N THR A 41 -20.30 24.38 -18.80
CA THR A 41 -21.02 24.53 -17.54
C THR A 41 -20.64 23.42 -16.56
N GLY A 42 -20.87 23.65 -15.26
CA GLY A 42 -20.65 22.61 -14.24
C GLY A 42 -21.44 21.34 -14.50
N ALA A 43 -22.71 21.46 -14.94
CA ALA A 43 -23.54 20.32 -15.31
C ALA A 43 -22.95 19.55 -16.51
N ALA A 44 -22.48 20.27 -17.54
CA ALA A 44 -21.83 19.63 -18.69
C ALA A 44 -20.54 18.89 -18.30
N LEU A 45 -19.79 19.40 -17.32
CA LEU A 45 -18.61 18.74 -16.79
C LEU A 45 -18.95 17.48 -16.02
N VAL A 46 -19.96 17.50 -15.13
CA VAL A 46 -20.42 16.30 -14.41
C VAL A 46 -20.91 15.24 -15.38
N GLU A 47 -21.66 15.63 -16.40
CA GLU A 47 -22.09 14.73 -17.47
C GLU A 47 -20.91 14.14 -18.26
N ALA A 48 -19.88 14.95 -18.55
CA ALA A 48 -18.65 14.45 -19.17
C ALA A 48 -17.91 13.46 -18.25
N MET A 49 -17.86 13.71 -16.94
CA MET A 49 -17.26 12.81 -15.95
C MET A 49 -18.03 11.48 -15.88
N ASN A 50 -19.37 11.52 -15.81
CA ASN A 50 -20.22 10.32 -15.80
C ASN A 50 -20.04 9.48 -17.09
N ARG A 51 -19.81 10.14 -18.23
CA ARG A 51 -19.56 9.43 -19.50
C ARG A 51 -18.14 8.94 -19.68
N LYS A 52 -17.12 9.62 -19.14
CA LYS A 52 -15.68 9.38 -19.43
C LYS A 52 -14.88 8.76 -18.28
N GLY A 53 -15.33 8.92 -17.04
CA GLY A 53 -14.59 8.54 -15.83
C GLY A 53 -14.40 7.04 -15.66
N PRO A 54 -13.56 6.55 -14.75
CA PRO A 54 -13.21 5.12 -14.66
C PRO A 54 -14.42 4.19 -14.64
N LYS A 55 -14.32 3.02 -15.30
CA LYS A 55 -15.40 2.02 -15.23
C LYS A 55 -15.45 1.47 -13.81
N HIS A 56 -16.65 1.36 -13.25
CA HIS A 56 -16.88 0.80 -11.92
C HIS A 56 -18.01 -0.24 -12.04
N GLY A 57 -17.68 -1.52 -11.91
CA GLY A 57 -18.64 -2.59 -12.24
C GLY A 57 -19.00 -2.64 -13.73
N PHE A 58 -20.17 -3.22 -14.04
CA PHE A 58 -20.54 -3.56 -15.42
C PHE A 58 -21.10 -2.39 -16.22
N MET A 59 -21.90 -1.51 -15.58
CA MET A 59 -22.68 -0.46 -16.27
C MET A 59 -22.41 0.95 -15.74
N THR A 60 -21.69 1.12 -14.63
CA THR A 60 -21.50 2.44 -14.02
C THR A 60 -20.06 2.93 -14.20
N ARG A 61 -19.90 4.26 -14.12
CA ARG A 61 -18.59 4.92 -14.15
C ARG A 61 -18.47 5.83 -12.93
N ALA A 62 -17.29 5.86 -12.35
CA ALA A 62 -16.96 6.75 -11.25
C ALA A 62 -16.41 8.08 -11.79
N ILE A 63 -16.54 9.16 -11.02
CA ILE A 63 -15.89 10.44 -11.34
C ILE A 63 -14.38 10.36 -11.09
N ALA A 64 -13.98 9.77 -9.98
CA ALA A 64 -12.60 9.49 -9.64
C ALA A 64 -12.51 8.08 -9.06
N ASP A 65 -11.34 7.46 -9.20
CA ASP A 65 -11.11 6.11 -8.73
C ASP A 65 -9.71 5.97 -8.11
N THR A 66 -9.62 5.15 -7.08
CA THR A 66 -8.35 4.77 -6.45
C THR A 66 -8.21 3.26 -6.58
N GLY A 67 -7.38 2.83 -7.53
CA GLY A 67 -7.00 1.43 -7.67
C GLY A 67 -5.77 1.11 -6.85
N TYR A 68 -5.66 -0.13 -6.37
CA TYR A 68 -4.43 -0.61 -5.76
C TYR A 68 -4.12 -2.05 -6.17
N VAL A 69 -2.82 -2.37 -6.24
CA VAL A 69 -2.31 -3.73 -6.38
C VAL A 69 -1.30 -3.96 -5.26
N VAL A 70 -1.43 -5.11 -4.58
CA VAL A 70 -0.48 -5.51 -3.53
C VAL A 70 0.35 -6.67 -4.06
N ASN A 71 1.67 -6.47 -4.11
CA ASN A 71 2.65 -7.46 -4.52
C ASN A 71 3.48 -7.87 -3.29
N TRP A 72 3.60 -9.17 -3.08
CA TRP A 72 4.40 -9.74 -1.98
C TRP A 72 5.54 -10.58 -2.54
N LYS A 73 6.72 -10.38 -1.99
CA LYS A 73 7.85 -11.28 -2.14
C LYS A 73 8.12 -11.92 -0.78
N LEU A 74 7.86 -13.22 -0.69
CA LEU A 74 8.01 -14.00 0.53
C LEU A 74 9.29 -14.83 0.43
N ASP A 75 10.15 -14.75 1.45
CA ASP A 75 11.28 -15.65 1.63
C ASP A 75 10.84 -16.80 2.55
N VAL A 76 10.61 -17.98 1.98
CA VAL A 76 10.17 -19.17 2.70
C VAL A 76 11.27 -20.22 2.62
N ASP A 77 11.76 -20.62 3.78
CA ASP A 77 12.78 -21.64 3.93
C ASP A 77 12.18 -22.94 4.49
N ARG A 78 12.75 -24.08 4.13
CA ARG A 78 12.31 -25.38 4.65
C ARG A 78 13.49 -26.08 5.31
N SER A 79 13.45 -26.13 6.64
CA SER A 79 14.42 -26.84 7.48
C SER A 79 13.70 -27.83 8.37
N ASP A 80 14.27 -29.04 8.51
CA ASP A 80 13.77 -30.09 9.41
C ASP A 80 12.32 -30.49 9.15
N GLY A 81 11.92 -30.48 7.88
CA GLY A 81 10.55 -30.83 7.47
C GLY A 81 9.49 -29.76 7.73
N VAL A 82 9.87 -28.57 8.23
CA VAL A 82 8.97 -27.46 8.54
C VAL A 82 9.29 -26.25 7.64
N CYS A 83 8.24 -25.63 7.08
CA CYS A 83 8.39 -24.36 6.35
C CYS A 83 8.36 -23.18 7.33
N ARG A 84 9.34 -22.28 7.20
CA ARG A 84 9.45 -21.05 7.99
C ARG A 84 9.53 -19.85 7.06
N LEU A 85 8.69 -18.84 7.30
CA LEU A 85 8.81 -17.54 6.64
C LEU A 85 9.96 -16.78 7.28
N ARG A 86 10.99 -16.46 6.51
CA ARG A 86 12.17 -15.71 6.98
C ARG A 86 12.09 -14.23 6.64
N GLY A 87 11.31 -13.86 5.64
CA GLY A 87 11.12 -12.47 5.25
C GLY A 87 9.87 -12.27 4.40
N ALA A 88 9.33 -11.06 4.46
CA ALA A 88 8.25 -10.61 3.59
C ALA A 88 8.53 -9.17 3.16
N GLU A 89 8.64 -8.95 1.86
CA GLU A 89 8.75 -7.63 1.25
C GLU A 89 7.42 -7.31 0.54
N GLY A 90 6.71 -6.31 1.03
CA GLY A 90 5.44 -5.85 0.45
C GLY A 90 5.62 -4.62 -0.43
N THR A 91 4.93 -4.59 -1.56
CA THR A 91 4.82 -3.42 -2.44
C THR A 91 3.37 -3.13 -2.70
N MET A 92 2.92 -1.92 -2.38
CA MET A 92 1.57 -1.46 -2.72
C MET A 92 1.65 -0.41 -3.81
N GLU A 93 1.09 -0.72 -4.98
CA GLU A 93 0.97 0.20 -6.10
C GLU A 93 -0.40 0.87 -6.04
N LEU A 94 -0.46 2.15 -5.67
CA LEU A 94 -1.68 2.97 -5.71
C LEU A 94 -1.75 3.74 -7.02
N THR A 95 -2.91 3.71 -7.66
CA THR A 95 -3.22 4.55 -8.81
C THR A 95 -4.43 5.41 -8.50
N TYR A 96 -4.23 6.73 -8.43
CA TYR A 96 -5.32 7.70 -8.39
C TYR A 96 -5.69 8.13 -9.81
N THR A 97 -6.98 8.11 -10.16
CA THR A 97 -7.47 8.60 -11.45
C THR A 97 -8.45 9.74 -11.25
N PHE A 98 -8.10 10.92 -11.76
CA PHE A 98 -8.91 12.15 -11.62
C PHE A 98 -9.34 12.75 -12.96
N PRO A 99 -10.50 13.44 -13.02
CA PRO A 99 -10.82 14.26 -14.18
C PRO A 99 -9.85 15.44 -14.28
N ARG A 100 -9.49 15.80 -15.51
CA ARG A 100 -8.72 16.99 -15.83
C ARG A 100 -9.48 17.83 -16.84
N LEU A 101 -9.57 19.12 -16.60
CA LEU A 101 -10.13 20.07 -17.56
C LEU A 101 -9.18 20.18 -18.75
N ALA A 102 -9.63 19.76 -19.93
CA ALA A 102 -8.82 19.89 -21.15
C ALA A 102 -8.90 21.28 -21.78
N SER A 103 -9.90 22.07 -21.39
CA SER A 103 -10.05 23.47 -21.76
C SER A 103 -10.68 24.25 -20.59
N PRO A 104 -10.34 25.54 -20.42
CA PRO A 104 -11.10 26.42 -19.55
C PRO A 104 -12.58 26.46 -19.97
N PRO A 105 -13.51 26.61 -19.01
CA PRO A 105 -14.92 26.81 -19.30
C PRO A 105 -15.21 28.16 -19.97
#